data_AF-A0A6J2RJ01-F1
#
_entry.id   AF-A0A6J2RJ01-F1
#
_cell.length_a   1.000
_cell.length_b   1.000
_cell.length_c   1.000
_cell.angle_alpha   90.00
_cell.angle_beta   90.00
_cell.angle_gamma   90.00
#
_symmetry.space_group_name_H-M   'P 1'
#
loop_
_entity.id
_entity.type
_entity.pdbx_description
1 polymer ?
#
loop_
_entity_poly.entity_id
_entity_poly.type
_entity_poly.pdbx_seq_one_letter_code
_entity_poly.pdbx_strand_id
1 'polypeptide(L)'
;MSKKRARKRSNGELSESSASTLSPDLDNLLGRRIQHTWREKGNVTKWKGTVLERLTVNTSLFMVKYDGFDCVYGIELFKDNRVSNLQVLSEKVVNNKIKVPAGAEELVGRAVEHLFEKEDGEKNEWRGMVLSRAPIMTHWYYITYEKDPVLYMYQLWDDYKDGDLRVLPESESLQGAMGAGDGCQYRQRGNSWHTITPGWVPR
;
A
#
# COMPACT_ATOMS: atom_id res chain seq x y z
N MET A 1 74.02 4.94 35.85
CA MET A 1 73.03 5.74 36.61
C MET A 1 71.75 5.83 35.78
N SER A 2 70.61 5.58 36.43
CA SER A 2 69.29 5.31 35.87
C SER A 2 68.52 6.55 35.40
N LYS A 3 67.69 6.42 34.35
CA LYS A 3 66.22 6.62 34.44
C LYS A 3 65.49 6.24 33.13
N LYS A 4 64.61 5.24 33.28
CA LYS A 4 63.59 4.75 32.34
C LYS A 4 62.36 5.69 32.39
N ARG A 5 61.72 5.98 31.26
CA ARG A 5 60.27 6.21 31.19
C ARG A 5 59.72 5.61 29.89
N ALA A 6 58.73 4.75 30.05
CA ALA A 6 57.90 4.16 29.01
C ALA A 6 56.50 4.79 29.04
N ARG A 7 55.82 4.85 27.89
CA ARG A 7 54.35 4.94 27.62
C ARG A 7 54.16 5.45 26.18
N LYS A 8 53.17 5.11 25.36
CA LYS A 8 52.19 4.02 25.18
C LYS A 8 51.55 4.30 23.79
N ARG A 9 51.14 3.25 23.06
CA ARG A 9 50.58 3.25 21.67
C ARG A 9 49.19 3.92 21.52
N SER A 10 48.89 4.43 20.31
CA SER A 10 47.61 4.38 19.55
C SER A 10 47.83 5.07 18.18
N ASN A 11 47.82 4.42 17.01
CA ASN A 11 46.72 3.86 16.18
C ASN A 11 45.55 4.82 15.88
N GLY A 12 45.25 5.00 14.59
CA GLY A 12 44.12 5.77 14.03
C GLY A 12 44.46 6.27 12.62
N GLU A 13 44.37 5.43 11.59
CA GLU A 13 43.18 5.17 10.76
C GLU A 13 42.87 6.26 9.71
N LEU A 14 43.27 5.90 8.48
CA LEU A 14 42.58 6.05 7.20
C LEU A 14 41.38 6.99 7.17
N SER A 15 41.53 8.08 6.41
CA SER A 15 40.45 8.91 5.91
C SER A 15 39.62 8.12 4.89
N GLU A 16 38.65 7.34 5.37
CA GLU A 16 37.51 6.92 4.57
C GLU A 16 36.57 8.11 4.39
N SER A 17 36.61 8.69 3.19
CA SER A 17 35.61 9.59 2.66
C SER A 17 34.24 8.95 2.83
N SER A 18 33.53 9.41 3.85
CA SER A 18 32.22 8.92 4.24
C SER A 18 31.24 9.17 3.10
N ALA A 19 30.96 8.11 2.34
CA ALA A 19 29.71 8.00 1.62
C ALA A 19 28.61 8.16 2.66
N SER A 20 28.03 9.35 2.70
CA SER A 20 26.86 9.64 3.50
C SER A 20 25.78 8.72 2.99
N THR A 21 25.52 7.64 3.72
CA THR A 21 24.31 6.84 3.61
C THR A 21 23.16 7.78 3.92
N LEU A 22 22.68 8.48 2.90
CA LEU A 22 21.48 9.28 2.97
C LEU A 22 20.36 8.29 3.27
N SER A 23 19.98 8.17 4.54
CA SER A 23 18.66 7.68 4.90
C SER A 23 17.69 8.48 4.04
N PRO A 24 16.97 7.87 3.09
CA PRO A 24 16.01 8.62 2.29
C PRO A 24 15.06 9.26 3.29
N ASP A 25 14.98 10.59 3.24
CA ASP A 25 14.07 11.34 4.09
C ASP A 25 12.69 10.69 3.98
N LEU A 26 12.15 10.25 5.12
CA LEU A 26 11.05 9.30 5.18
C LEU A 26 9.77 9.90 4.57
N ASP A 27 9.66 11.23 4.60
CA ASP A 27 8.59 12.00 3.96
C ASP A 27 8.82 12.21 2.45
N ASN A 28 10.06 12.10 1.99
CA ASN A 28 10.41 12.20 0.57
C ASN A 28 10.02 10.96 -0.23
N LEU A 29 9.54 9.88 0.41
CA LEU A 29 9.05 8.69 -0.28
C LEU A 29 7.64 8.87 -0.87
N LEU A 30 6.83 9.79 -0.35
CA LEU A 30 5.44 9.94 -0.80
C LEU A 30 5.38 10.29 -2.29
N GLY A 31 4.65 9.48 -3.06
CA GLY A 31 4.50 9.60 -4.50
C GLY A 31 5.75 9.25 -5.32
N ARG A 32 6.78 8.71 -4.66
CA ARG A 32 7.93 8.13 -5.34
C ARG A 32 7.61 6.72 -5.82
N ARG A 33 8.24 6.38 -6.94
CA ARG A 33 8.34 5.00 -7.37
C ARG A 33 9.45 4.32 -6.59
N ILE A 34 9.18 3.12 -6.12
CA ILE A 34 10.14 2.28 -5.41
C ILE A 34 10.28 0.95 -6.12
N GLN A 35 11.45 0.34 -5.94
CA GLN A 35 11.65 -1.08 -6.20
C GLN A 35 12.31 -1.73 -5.00
N HIS A 36 11.95 -2.96 -4.71
CA HIS A 36 12.64 -3.75 -3.70
C HIS A 36 12.54 -5.24 -4.02
N THR A 37 13.29 -6.01 -3.28
CA THR A 37 13.20 -7.46 -3.26
C THR A 37 12.30 -7.89 -2.11
N TRP A 38 11.49 -8.92 -2.34
CA TRP A 38 10.68 -9.61 -1.33
C TRP A 38 11.18 -11.04 -1.18
N ARG A 39 11.42 -11.48 0.06
CA ARG A 39 11.85 -12.84 0.38
C ARG A 39 10.82 -13.56 1.21
N GLU A 40 10.32 -14.68 0.71
CA GLU A 40 9.37 -15.52 1.44
C GLU A 40 9.62 -17.00 1.17
N LYS A 41 9.78 -17.79 2.24
CA LYS A 41 9.99 -19.26 2.19
C LYS A 41 11.08 -19.70 1.20
N GLY A 42 12.15 -18.91 1.07
CA GLY A 42 13.27 -19.19 0.17
C GLY A 42 13.13 -18.59 -1.23
N ASN A 43 11.91 -18.20 -1.64
CA ASN A 43 11.67 -17.51 -2.91
C ASN A 43 12.04 -16.04 -2.79
N VAL A 44 12.60 -15.49 -3.88
CA VAL A 44 13.05 -14.11 -3.96
C VAL A 44 12.43 -13.47 -5.20
N THR A 45 11.57 -12.48 -5.01
CA THR A 45 10.85 -11.78 -6.08
C THR A 45 11.17 -10.29 -6.06
N LYS A 46 11.10 -9.62 -7.21
CA LYS A 46 11.31 -8.18 -7.34
C LYS A 46 9.95 -7.49 -7.52
N TRP A 47 9.74 -6.43 -6.77
CA TRP A 47 8.50 -5.66 -6.76
C TRP A 47 8.80 -4.21 -7.09
N LYS A 48 7.96 -3.62 -7.95
CA LYS A 48 7.97 -2.20 -8.30
C LYS A 48 6.61 -1.62 -7.97
N GLY A 49 6.59 -0.44 -7.36
CA GLY A 49 5.35 0.17 -6.89
C GLY A 49 5.47 1.66 -6.60
N THR A 50 4.35 2.27 -6.24
CA THR A 50 4.22 3.68 -5.86
C THR A 50 3.83 3.77 -4.41
N VAL A 51 4.58 4.55 -3.62
CA VAL A 51 4.21 4.85 -2.23
C VAL A 51 3.09 5.88 -2.23
N LEU A 52 1.94 5.52 -1.68
CA LEU A 52 0.73 6.33 -1.68
C LEU A 52 0.61 7.17 -0.42
N GLU A 53 0.91 6.59 0.74
CA GLU A 53 0.72 7.23 2.04
C GLU A 53 1.64 6.61 3.09
N ARG A 54 1.96 7.38 4.12
CA ARG A 54 2.57 6.91 5.36
C ARG A 54 1.55 7.15 6.47
N LEU A 55 1.18 6.11 7.21
CA LEU A 55 0.14 6.26 8.23
C LEU A 55 0.62 7.17 9.38
N THR A 56 -0.27 8.04 9.85
CA THR A 56 0.01 8.96 10.96
C THR A 56 0.10 8.22 12.30
N VAL A 57 -0.71 7.18 12.48
CA VAL A 57 -0.75 6.35 13.71
C VAL A 57 0.42 5.37 13.81
N ASN A 58 0.98 4.93 12.69
CA ASN A 58 2.20 4.13 12.63
C ASN A 58 3.07 4.63 11.46
N THR A 59 4.04 5.48 11.78
CA THR A 59 4.95 6.09 10.81
C THR A 59 5.90 5.11 10.14
N SER A 60 5.98 3.87 10.62
CA SER A 60 6.75 2.80 9.95
C SER A 60 5.97 2.13 8.83
N LEU A 61 4.65 2.25 8.82
CA LEU A 61 3.77 1.57 7.87
C LEU A 61 3.45 2.47 6.67
N PHE A 62 3.77 1.98 5.48
CA PHE A 62 3.52 2.64 4.20
C PHE A 62 2.43 1.92 3.43
N MET A 63 1.56 2.68 2.78
CA MET A 63 0.62 2.17 1.79
C MET A 63 1.28 2.23 0.41
N VAL A 64 1.33 1.09 -0.28
CA VAL A 64 2.01 0.95 -1.57
C VAL A 64 1.08 0.28 -2.58
N LYS A 65 0.96 0.88 -3.77
CA LYS A 65 0.35 0.25 -4.95
C LYS A 65 1.46 -0.38 -5.79
N TYR A 66 1.46 -1.70 -5.91
CA TYR A 66 2.42 -2.40 -6.79
C TYR A 66 1.90 -2.46 -8.24
N ASP A 67 2.84 -2.55 -9.17
CA ASP A 67 2.54 -2.67 -10.60
C ASP A 67 1.89 -4.02 -10.91
N GLY A 68 0.78 -4.00 -11.64
CA GLY A 68 0.06 -5.22 -12.03
C GLY A 68 -0.80 -5.85 -10.93
N PHE A 69 -0.92 -5.23 -9.76
CA PHE A 69 -1.78 -5.69 -8.66
C PHE A 69 -2.75 -4.61 -8.24
N ASP A 70 -4.04 -4.93 -8.14
CA ASP A 70 -5.06 -3.92 -7.84
C ASP A 70 -5.21 -3.61 -6.34
N CYS A 71 -4.74 -4.51 -5.48
CA CYS A 71 -4.71 -4.30 -4.05
C CYS A 71 -3.68 -3.24 -3.64
N VAL A 72 -3.99 -2.54 -2.55
CA VAL A 72 -3.07 -1.64 -1.85
C VAL A 72 -2.49 -2.37 -0.64
N TYR A 73 -1.17 -2.34 -0.50
CA TYR A 73 -0.47 -3.08 0.54
C TYR A 73 0.05 -2.15 1.64
N GLY A 74 -0.22 -2.51 2.89
CA GLY A 74 0.45 -1.92 4.06
C GLY A 74 1.76 -2.65 4.33
N ILE A 75 2.89 -1.96 4.29
CA ILE A 75 4.22 -2.57 4.45
C ILE A 75 5.16 -1.68 5.25
N GLU A 76 5.88 -2.29 6.21
CA GLU A 76 6.92 -1.59 6.95
C GLU A 76 8.26 -1.66 6.20
N LEU A 77 8.39 -0.84 5.15
CA LEU A 77 9.49 -0.88 4.16
C LEU A 77 10.92 -0.95 4.75
N PHE A 78 11.11 -0.41 5.96
CA PHE A 78 12.41 -0.33 6.62
C PHE A 78 12.59 -1.32 7.78
N LYS A 79 11.52 -1.98 8.21
CA LYS A 79 11.53 -2.89 9.38
C LYS A 79 11.24 -4.34 9.01
N ASP A 80 10.46 -4.56 7.95
CA ASP A 80 10.11 -5.90 7.50
C ASP A 80 11.34 -6.61 6.93
N ASN A 81 11.74 -7.71 7.56
CA ASN A 81 12.92 -8.49 7.17
C ASN A 81 12.78 -9.20 5.82
N ARG A 82 11.57 -9.31 5.28
CA ARG A 82 11.30 -9.83 3.93
C ARG A 82 11.67 -8.82 2.86
N VAL A 83 11.68 -7.52 3.21
CA VAL A 83 12.07 -6.44 2.31
C VAL A 83 13.59 -6.29 2.30
N SER A 84 14.18 -6.27 1.11
CA SER A 84 15.61 -6.01 0.93
C SER A 84 15.85 -5.25 -0.37
N ASN A 85 17.04 -4.65 -0.52
CA ASN A 85 17.41 -3.87 -1.72
C ASN A 85 16.37 -2.80 -2.11
N LEU A 86 15.79 -2.11 -1.11
CA LEU A 86 14.87 -1.01 -1.37
C LEU A 86 15.62 0.14 -2.07
N GLN A 87 15.11 0.54 -3.22
CA GLN A 87 15.63 1.65 -4.02
C GLN A 87 14.49 2.58 -4.39
N VAL A 88 14.75 3.88 -4.24
CA VAL A 88 13.85 4.93 -4.72
C VAL A 88 14.22 5.23 -6.16
N LEU A 89 13.27 5.04 -7.07
CA LEU A 89 13.48 5.32 -8.48
C LEU A 89 13.37 6.82 -8.73
N SER A 90 14.05 7.33 -9.76
CA SER A 90 14.02 8.74 -10.14
C SER A 90 12.62 9.20 -10.59
N GLU A 91 11.82 8.27 -11.10
CA GLU A 91 10.41 8.43 -11.44
C GLU A 91 9.60 8.91 -10.22
N LYS A 92 8.97 10.07 -10.34
CA LYS A 92 7.93 10.54 -9.41
C LYS A 92 6.59 10.47 -10.13
N VAL A 93 5.56 9.97 -9.46
CA VAL A 93 4.20 10.10 -9.97
C VAL A 93 3.80 11.56 -9.77
N VAL A 94 3.71 12.30 -10.88
CA VAL A 94 3.38 13.74 -10.87
C VAL A 94 2.00 13.94 -11.47
N ASN A 95 1.05 14.41 -10.66
CA ASN A 95 -0.35 14.62 -11.08
C ASN A 95 -0.61 15.94 -11.81
N ASN A 96 0.42 16.62 -12.31
CA ASN A 96 0.35 18.05 -12.66
C ASN A 96 -0.61 18.41 -13.81
N LYS A 97 -1.32 17.47 -14.45
CA LYS A 97 -2.09 17.78 -15.67
C LYS A 97 -3.43 17.08 -15.83
N ILE A 98 -3.83 16.22 -14.91
CA ILE A 98 -5.05 15.44 -15.15
C ILE A 98 -6.23 16.14 -14.47
N LYS A 99 -7.14 16.66 -15.31
CA LYS A 99 -8.36 17.33 -14.85
C LYS A 99 -9.22 16.30 -14.13
N VAL A 100 -9.34 16.47 -12.83
CA VAL A 100 -10.32 15.72 -12.04
C VAL A 100 -11.70 15.94 -12.68
N PRO A 101 -12.43 14.87 -13.05
CA PRO A 101 -13.77 14.99 -13.59
C PRO A 101 -14.71 15.71 -12.61
N ALA A 102 -15.61 16.55 -13.10
CA ALA A 102 -16.50 17.33 -12.23
C ALA A 102 -17.41 16.45 -11.34
N GLY A 103 -17.81 15.26 -11.82
CA GLY A 103 -18.58 14.29 -11.05
C GLY A 103 -17.73 13.27 -10.27
N ALA A 104 -16.40 13.40 -10.27
CA ALA A 104 -15.51 12.43 -9.64
C ALA A 104 -15.78 12.22 -8.14
N GLU A 105 -16.26 13.26 -7.45
CA GLU A 105 -16.60 13.19 -6.02
C GLU A 105 -17.95 12.48 -5.77
N GLU A 106 -18.81 12.33 -6.78
CA GLU A 106 -20.14 11.72 -6.62
C GLU A 106 -20.08 10.23 -6.29
N LEU A 107 -19.00 9.56 -6.68
CA LEU A 107 -18.78 8.14 -6.38
C LEU A 107 -18.35 7.92 -4.92
N VAL A 108 -17.74 8.91 -4.27
CA VAL A 108 -17.13 8.73 -2.94
C VAL A 108 -18.22 8.48 -1.88
N GLY A 109 -18.01 7.48 -1.04
CA GLY A 109 -18.95 7.07 0.01
C GLY A 109 -20.16 6.29 -0.49
N ARG A 110 -20.26 6.01 -1.80
CA ARG A 110 -21.38 5.26 -2.37
C ARG A 110 -21.15 3.76 -2.30
N ALA A 111 -22.22 3.02 -2.02
CA ALA A 111 -22.29 1.60 -2.30
C ALA A 111 -22.39 1.39 -3.81
N VAL A 112 -21.66 0.41 -4.33
CA VAL A 112 -21.53 0.15 -5.77
C VAL A 112 -21.59 -1.35 -6.07
N GLU A 113 -22.01 -1.68 -7.28
CA GLU A 113 -21.79 -2.97 -7.92
C GLU A 113 -20.76 -2.80 -9.03
N HIS A 114 -19.66 -3.53 -8.93
CA HIS A 114 -18.55 -3.50 -9.88
C HIS A 114 -18.52 -4.81 -10.66
N LEU A 115 -18.53 -4.70 -11.99
CA LEU A 115 -18.59 -5.79 -12.93
C LEU A 115 -17.19 -6.17 -13.39
N PHE A 116 -16.81 -7.43 -13.19
CA PHE A 116 -15.54 -7.96 -13.65
C PHE A 116 -15.76 -9.07 -14.67
N GLU A 117 -15.13 -8.95 -15.83
CA GLU A 117 -15.11 -10.00 -16.84
C GLU A 117 -14.02 -11.03 -16.51
N LYS A 118 -14.41 -12.30 -16.46
CA LYS A 118 -13.47 -13.44 -16.34
C LYS A 118 -12.86 -13.78 -17.70
N GLU A 119 -11.83 -14.63 -17.68
CA GLU A 119 -11.17 -15.15 -18.89
C GLU A 119 -12.10 -15.93 -19.83
N ASP A 120 -13.20 -16.48 -19.32
CA ASP A 120 -14.23 -17.19 -20.08
C ASP A 120 -15.31 -16.25 -20.67
N GLY A 121 -15.21 -14.93 -20.41
CA GLY A 121 -16.19 -13.92 -20.80
C GLY A 121 -17.40 -13.81 -19.86
N GLU A 122 -17.46 -14.60 -18.78
CA GLU A 122 -18.50 -14.44 -17.78
C GLU A 122 -18.27 -13.18 -16.94
N LYS A 123 -19.31 -12.35 -16.84
CA LYS A 123 -19.28 -11.16 -15.99
C LYS A 123 -19.70 -11.50 -14.55
N ASN A 124 -18.96 -11.01 -13.57
CA ASN A 124 -19.24 -11.21 -12.15
C ASN A 124 -19.44 -9.87 -11.46
N GLU A 125 -20.51 -9.79 -10.70
CA GLU A 125 -20.86 -8.58 -9.94
C GLU A 125 -20.30 -8.66 -8.53
N TRP A 126 -19.58 -7.61 -8.15
CA TRP A 126 -18.98 -7.44 -6.84
C TRP A 126 -19.58 -6.22 -6.15
N ARG A 127 -20.28 -6.47 -5.04
CA ARG A 127 -20.78 -5.41 -4.17
C ARG A 127 -19.67 -4.85 -3.31
N GLY A 128 -19.57 -3.53 -3.29
CA GLY A 128 -18.55 -2.83 -2.54
C GLY A 128 -18.94 -1.40 -2.20
N MET A 129 -17.98 -0.69 -1.62
CA MET A 129 -18.13 0.71 -1.23
C MET A 129 -16.91 1.49 -1.63
N VAL A 130 -17.13 2.60 -2.33
CA VAL A 130 -16.06 3.55 -2.68
C VAL A 130 -15.73 4.36 -1.44
N LEU A 131 -14.49 4.29 -0.99
CA LEU A 131 -14.06 4.86 0.29
C LEU A 131 -13.65 6.32 0.14
N SER A 132 -12.76 6.59 -0.81
CA SER A 132 -12.24 7.93 -1.08
C SER A 132 -11.44 7.93 -2.38
N ARG A 133 -11.05 9.12 -2.84
CA ARG A 133 -10.10 9.26 -3.94
C ARG A 133 -8.67 9.07 -3.42
N ALA A 134 -7.82 8.40 -4.22
CA ALA A 134 -6.42 8.26 -3.87
C ALA A 134 -5.70 9.63 -3.94
N PRO A 135 -4.99 10.05 -2.88
CA PRO A 135 -4.41 11.39 -2.78
C PRO A 135 -3.29 11.63 -3.80
N ILE A 136 -2.49 10.59 -4.06
CA ILE A 136 -1.32 10.66 -4.95
C ILE A 136 -1.66 10.23 -6.37
N MET A 137 -2.64 9.36 -6.57
CA MET A 137 -3.08 8.93 -7.90
C MET A 137 -4.50 9.43 -8.12
N THR A 138 -4.67 10.71 -8.46
CA THR A 138 -5.97 11.41 -8.41
C THR A 138 -7.03 10.90 -9.38
N HIS A 139 -6.69 9.94 -10.25
CA HIS A 139 -7.63 9.28 -11.18
C HIS A 139 -8.08 7.91 -10.65
N TRP A 140 -7.60 7.55 -9.47
CA TRP A 140 -7.83 6.28 -8.84
C TRP A 140 -8.62 6.49 -7.54
N TYR A 141 -9.41 5.50 -7.20
CA TYR A 141 -10.28 5.48 -6.04
C TYR A 141 -9.94 4.29 -5.17
N TYR A 142 -10.01 4.49 -3.86
CA TYR A 142 -10.02 3.41 -2.90
C TYR A 142 -11.42 2.80 -2.83
N ILE A 143 -11.48 1.48 -2.91
CA ILE A 143 -12.71 0.69 -2.85
C ILE A 143 -12.45 -0.58 -2.06
N THR A 144 -13.49 -1.08 -1.40
CA THR A 144 -13.47 -2.39 -0.74
C THR A 144 -14.75 -3.15 -1.08
N TYR A 145 -14.72 -4.47 -0.98
CA TYR A 145 -15.84 -5.34 -1.36
C TYR A 145 -16.37 -6.11 -0.16
N GLU A 146 -17.66 -6.44 -0.16
CA GLU A 146 -18.29 -7.18 0.95
C GLU A 146 -17.71 -8.59 1.10
N LYS A 147 -17.49 -9.28 -0.03
CA LYS A 147 -16.95 -10.65 -0.07
C LYS A 147 -15.46 -10.71 0.20
N ASP A 148 -14.75 -9.60 0.02
CA ASP A 148 -13.32 -9.48 0.25
C ASP A 148 -12.98 -8.07 0.75
N PRO A 149 -12.95 -7.86 2.08
CA PRO A 149 -12.80 -6.55 2.72
C PRO A 149 -11.35 -6.05 2.70
N VAL A 150 -10.65 -6.28 1.60
CA VAL A 150 -9.31 -5.75 1.31
C VAL A 150 -9.44 -4.37 0.66
N LEU A 151 -8.39 -3.55 0.80
CA LEU A 151 -8.30 -2.24 0.15
C LEU A 151 -7.82 -2.40 -1.29
N TYR A 152 -8.68 -2.08 -2.24
CA TYR A 152 -8.39 -2.06 -3.66
C TYR A 152 -8.27 -0.62 -4.17
N MET A 153 -7.63 -0.47 -5.32
CA MET A 153 -7.52 0.82 -6.00
C MET A 153 -7.73 0.67 -7.50
N TYR A 154 -8.74 1.35 -8.06
CA TYR A 154 -9.14 1.28 -9.48
C TYR A 154 -9.48 2.67 -10.06
N GLN A 155 -9.56 2.78 -11.38
CA GLN A 155 -10.00 3.99 -12.09
C GLN A 155 -11.52 4.04 -12.25
N LEU A 156 -12.24 3.96 -11.12
CA LEU A 156 -13.69 3.77 -11.06
C LEU A 156 -14.55 4.75 -11.85
N TRP A 157 -14.03 5.95 -12.15
CA TRP A 157 -14.74 6.92 -12.97
C TRP A 157 -14.84 6.48 -14.44
N ASP A 158 -13.84 5.77 -14.94
CA ASP A 158 -13.86 5.20 -16.28
C ASP A 158 -14.80 3.98 -16.30
N ASP A 159 -14.71 3.10 -15.30
CA ASP A 159 -15.62 1.95 -15.13
C ASP A 159 -17.10 2.39 -15.02
N TYR A 160 -17.37 3.52 -14.36
CA TYR A 160 -18.70 4.11 -14.27
C TYR A 160 -19.24 4.59 -15.63
N LYS A 161 -18.38 5.18 -16.47
CA LYS A 161 -18.76 5.64 -17.81
C LYS A 161 -18.99 4.48 -18.77
N ASP A 162 -18.18 3.44 -18.65
CA ASP A 162 -18.24 2.26 -19.50
C ASP A 162 -19.41 1.33 -19.09
N GLY A 163 -20.02 1.59 -17.93
CA GLY A 163 -21.18 0.86 -17.42
C GLY A 163 -20.82 -0.39 -16.64
N ASP A 164 -19.54 -0.60 -16.34
CA ASP A 164 -19.03 -1.69 -15.52
C ASP A 164 -19.08 -1.35 -14.02
N LEU A 165 -19.35 -0.10 -13.64
CA LEU A 165 -19.62 0.30 -12.25
C LEU A 165 -21.01 0.95 -12.11
N ARG A 166 -21.84 0.40 -11.22
CA ARG A 166 -23.17 0.93 -10.91
C ARG A 166 -23.25 1.42 -9.46
N VAL A 167 -23.72 2.64 -9.26
CA VAL A 167 -24.05 3.17 -7.93
C VAL A 167 -25.38 2.60 -7.44
N LEU A 168 -25.38 2.03 -6.25
CA LEU A 168 -26.58 1.53 -5.59
C LEU A 168 -27.36 2.66 -4.89
N PRO A 169 -28.69 2.55 -4.77
CA PRO A 169 -29.51 3.47 -3.99
C PRO A 169 -29.18 3.41 -2.49
N GLU A 170 -29.29 4.54 -1.81
CA GLU A 170 -28.92 4.68 -0.39
C GLU A 170 -29.72 3.78 0.56
N SER A 171 -30.95 3.40 0.18
CA SER A 171 -31.77 2.45 0.95
C SER A 171 -31.12 1.07 1.09
N GLU A 172 -30.37 0.64 0.07
CA GLU A 172 -29.65 -0.64 0.08
C GLU A 172 -28.31 -0.53 0.82
N SER A 173 -27.71 0.67 0.85
CA SER A 173 -26.49 0.95 1.61
C SER A 173 -26.69 0.88 3.14
N LEU A 174 -27.87 1.25 3.64
CA LEU A 174 -28.22 1.22 5.06
C LEU A 174 -28.55 -0.18 5.58
N GLN A 175 -28.97 -1.10 4.72
CA GLN A 175 -29.25 -2.48 5.11
C GLN A 175 -27.98 -3.24 5.53
N GLY A 176 -26.80 -2.84 5.03
CA GLY A 176 -25.49 -3.33 5.49
C GLY A 176 -25.00 -2.69 6.80
N ALA A 177 -25.55 -1.55 7.20
CA ALA A 177 -25.14 -0.81 8.40
C ALA A 177 -26.01 -1.07 9.64
N MET A 178 -27.21 -1.65 9.48
CA MET A 178 -28.13 -1.99 10.60
C MET A 178 -28.00 -3.44 11.10
N GLY A 179 -26.84 -4.07 10.93
CA GLY A 179 -26.45 -5.28 11.66
C GLY A 179 -25.84 -4.97 13.04
N ALA A 180 -26.51 -4.17 13.86
CA ALA A 180 -26.13 -4.00 15.27
C ALA A 180 -26.80 -5.13 16.09
N GLY A 181 -26.05 -6.18 16.39
CA GLY A 181 -26.50 -7.31 17.19
C GLY A 181 -25.32 -8.18 17.64
N ASP A 182 -24.83 -7.86 18.83
CA ASP A 182 -23.87 -8.58 19.68
C ASP A 182 -22.38 -8.24 19.55
N GLY A 183 -21.84 -7.78 20.69
CA GLY A 183 -20.57 -7.11 20.84
C GLY A 183 -19.36 -7.90 20.36
N CYS A 184 -18.65 -7.33 19.38
CA CYS A 184 -17.25 -7.67 19.13
C CYS A 184 -16.39 -7.15 20.29
N GLN A 185 -16.26 -7.94 21.35
CA GLN A 185 -15.22 -7.73 22.35
C GLN A 185 -13.85 -7.91 21.66
N TYR A 186 -13.11 -6.81 21.52
CA TYR A 186 -11.69 -6.87 21.19
C TYR A 186 -10.94 -7.59 22.32
N ARG A 187 -10.56 -8.85 22.09
CA ARG A 187 -9.63 -9.56 22.96
C ARG A 187 -8.25 -9.54 22.33
N GLN A 188 -7.37 -8.68 22.86
CA GLN A 188 -5.94 -8.71 22.55
C GLN A 188 -5.37 -10.10 22.85
N ARG A 189 -4.80 -10.74 21.83
CA ARG A 189 -3.88 -11.86 22.00
C ARG A 189 -2.70 -11.71 21.03
N GLY A 190 -1.62 -11.10 21.50
CA GLY A 190 -0.30 -11.18 20.89
C GLY A 190 0.00 -10.17 19.75
N ASN A 191 1.27 -9.78 19.66
CA ASN A 191 1.80 -8.74 18.76
C ASN A 191 2.04 -9.24 17.32
N SER A 192 1.08 -9.98 16.73
CA SER A 192 1.27 -10.55 15.41
C SER A 192 -0.02 -10.52 14.61
N TRP A 193 -0.05 -9.67 13.58
CA TRP A 193 -1.10 -9.71 12.57
C TRP A 193 -0.77 -10.87 11.63
N HIS A 194 -1.51 -11.98 11.73
CA HIS A 194 -1.50 -13.04 10.74
C HIS A 194 -2.87 -13.05 10.09
N THR A 195 -2.95 -12.66 8.81
CA THR A 195 -4.03 -13.12 7.95
C THR A 195 -3.70 -14.55 7.53
N ILE A 196 -4.52 -15.49 8.00
CA ILE A 196 -4.54 -16.86 7.51
C ILE A 196 -5.22 -16.81 6.14
N THR A 197 -4.43 -16.91 5.08
CA THR A 197 -4.95 -17.24 3.75
C THR A 197 -5.09 -18.76 3.62
N PRO A 198 -6.26 -19.32 3.29
CA PRO A 198 -6.31 -20.61 2.62
C PRO A 198 -6.06 -20.37 1.12
N GLY A 199 -4.87 -20.75 0.68
CA GLY A 199 -4.59 -21.26 -0.67
C GLY A 199 -4.87 -20.35 -1.85
N TRP A 200 -3.90 -19.52 -2.22
CA TRP A 200 -3.61 -19.22 -3.63
C TRP A 200 -2.09 -19.37 -3.83
N VAL A 201 -1.71 -20.33 -4.68
CA VAL A 201 -0.33 -20.56 -5.12
C VAL A 201 -0.29 -20.13 -6.59
N PRO A 202 0.49 -19.10 -6.97
CA PRO A 202 0.76 -18.85 -8.37
C PRO A 202 1.69 -19.94 -8.90
N ARG A 203 1.36 -20.52 -10.06
CA ARG A 203 2.30 -21.34 -10.84
C ARG A 203 3.37 -20.46 -11.47
#